data_AF-A0A839U5W5-F1
#
_entry.id   AF-A0A839U5W5-F1
#
_cell.length_a   1.000
_cell.length_b   1.000
_cell.length_c   1.000
_cell.angle_alpha   90.00
_cell.angle_beta   90.00
_cell.angle_gamma   90.00
#
_symmetry.space_group_name_H-M   'P 1'
#
loop_
_entity.id
_entity.type
_entity.pdbx_description
1 polymer ?
#
loop_
_entity_poly.entity_id
_entity_poly.type
_entity_poly.pdbx_seq_one_letter_code
_entity_poly.pdbx_strand_id
1 'polypeptide(L)'
;MALWLDILREKNELAGQLSEKIPRFLAYEGLTLDQATRLHIFLENHAEEMRRLAREIGAVDLIDALHEAADALDRIFSDLAAAAELKVAELRQKEAHAKAPPAPKLAYN
;
A
#
# COMPACT_ATOMS: atom_id res chain seq x y z
N MET A 1 17.42 16.66 16.95
CA MET A 1 15.96 16.70 17.23
C MET A 1 15.15 17.29 16.08
N ALA A 2 15.46 18.48 15.54
CA ALA A 2 14.67 19.10 14.46
C ALA A 2 14.49 18.22 13.21
N LEU A 3 15.56 17.55 12.76
CA LEU A 3 15.53 16.71 11.55
C LEU A 3 14.47 15.60 11.59
N TRP A 4 14.32 14.90 12.73
CA TRP A 4 13.34 13.82 12.85
C TRP A 4 11.90 14.33 12.82
N LEU A 5 11.66 15.47 13.48
CA LEU A 5 10.35 16.08 13.52
C LEU A 5 9.93 16.60 12.13
N ASP A 6 10.88 17.12 11.35
CA ASP A 6 10.64 17.56 9.97
C ASP A 6 10.33 16.35 9.05
N ILE A 7 11.11 15.26 9.17
CA ILE A 7 10.87 14.02 8.41
C ILE A 7 9.49 13.45 8.73
N LEU A 8 9.14 13.31 10.01
CA LEU A 8 7.84 12.77 10.41
C LEU A 8 6.69 13.66 9.96
N ARG A 9 6.87 14.99 9.96
CA ARG A 9 5.85 15.92 9.46
C ARG A 9 5.60 15.73 7.98
N GLU A 10 6.65 15.71 7.17
CA GLU A 10 6.55 15.49 5.73
C GLU A 10 5.88 14.14 5.41
N LYS A 11 6.30 13.08 6.10
CA LYS A 11 5.72 11.74 5.93
C LYS A 11 4.27 11.67 6.39
N ASN A 12 3.88 12.41 7.43
CA ASN A 12 2.49 12.51 7.87
C ASN A 12 1.59 13.25 6.87
N GLU A 13 2.08 14.34 6.26
CA GLU A 13 1.35 15.02 5.19
C GLU A 13 1.14 14.10 3.99
N LEU A 14 2.18 13.36 3.59
CA LEU A 14 2.09 12.37 2.54
C LEU A 14 1.09 11.26 2.90
N ALA A 15 1.18 10.69 4.10
CA ALA A 15 0.28 9.65 4.60
C ALA A 15 -1.19 10.11 4.56
N GLY A 16 -1.46 11.36 4.96
CA GLY A 16 -2.81 11.95 4.90
C GLY A 16 -3.35 12.02 3.48
N GLN A 17 -2.54 12.53 2.53
CA GLN A 17 -2.95 12.62 1.12
C GLN A 17 -3.17 11.24 0.49
N LEU A 18 -2.30 10.28 0.79
CA LEU A 18 -2.36 8.94 0.25
C LEU A 18 -3.55 8.16 0.82
N SER A 19 -3.81 8.27 2.12
CA SER A 19 -4.96 7.63 2.79
C SER A 19 -6.30 8.07 2.22
N GLU A 20 -6.39 9.31 1.72
CA GLU A 20 -7.60 9.80 1.09
C GLU A 20 -7.74 9.33 -0.38
N LYS A 21 -6.64 9.35 -1.14
CA LYS A 21 -6.65 9.13 -2.59
C LYS A 21 -6.63 7.66 -2.97
N ILE A 22 -5.88 6.83 -2.25
CA ILE A 22 -5.65 5.43 -2.60
C ILE A 22 -6.93 4.60 -2.56
N PRO A 23 -7.78 4.66 -1.51
CA PRO A 23 -9.01 3.88 -1.50
C PRO A 23 -9.91 4.20 -2.69
N ARG A 24 -10.01 5.48 -3.07
CA ARG A 24 -10.79 5.91 -4.25
C ARG A 24 -10.19 5.39 -5.55
N PHE A 25 -8.86 5.42 -5.68
CA PHE A 25 -8.16 4.91 -6.84
C PHE A 25 -8.28 3.38 -6.97
N LEU A 26 -8.17 2.63 -5.87
CA LEU A 26 -8.36 1.18 -5.85
C LEU A 26 -9.81 0.76 -6.13
N ALA A 27 -10.79 1.62 -5.81
CA ALA A 27 -12.20 1.40 -6.13
C ALA A 27 -12.55 1.70 -7.60
N TYR A 28 -11.66 2.33 -8.37
CA TYR A 28 -11.93 2.69 -9.76
C TYR A 28 -12.07 1.43 -10.64
N GLU A 29 -13.19 1.30 -11.35
CA GLU A 29 -13.51 0.11 -12.17
C GLU A 29 -12.57 -0.07 -13.36
N GLY A 30 -12.05 1.04 -13.91
CA GLY A 30 -11.10 1.01 -15.03
C GLY A 30 -9.64 0.80 -14.63
N LEU A 31 -9.38 0.51 -13.35
CA LEU A 31 -8.02 0.27 -12.85
C LEU A 31 -7.43 -1.00 -13.48
N THR A 32 -6.30 -0.85 -14.16
CA THR A 32 -5.62 -2.00 -14.77
C THR A 32 -4.72 -2.73 -13.77
N LEU A 33 -4.40 -3.99 -14.06
CA LEU A 33 -3.50 -4.79 -13.24
C LEU A 33 -2.10 -4.15 -13.12
N ASP A 34 -1.56 -3.59 -14.21
CA ASP A 34 -0.27 -2.90 -14.20
C ASP A 34 -0.30 -1.65 -13.29
N GLN A 35 -1.37 -0.85 -13.36
CA GLN A 35 -1.55 0.32 -12.50
C GLN A 35 -1.64 -0.07 -11.02
N ALA A 36 -2.42 -1.10 -10.69
CA ALA A 36 -2.54 -1.60 -9.33
C ALA A 36 -1.21 -2.17 -8.82
N THR A 37 -0.45 -2.86 -9.67
CA THR A 37 0.85 -3.46 -9.30
C THR A 37 1.88 -2.38 -9.01
N ARG A 38 1.98 -1.34 -9.85
CA ARG A 38 2.89 -0.21 -9.62
C ARG A 38 2.55 0.54 -8.33
N LEU A 39 1.26 0.74 -8.06
CA LEU A 39 0.81 1.36 -6.82
C LEU A 39 1.18 0.52 -5.60
N HIS A 40 0.97 -0.80 -5.66
CA HIS A 40 1.36 -1.71 -4.58
C HIS A 40 2.86 -1.63 -4.30
N ILE A 41 3.72 -1.75 -5.32
CA ILE A 41 5.18 -1.62 -5.15
C ILE A 41 5.56 -0.27 -4.54
N PHE A 42 4.94 0.82 -5.01
CA PHE A 42 5.19 2.15 -4.45
C PHE A 42 4.86 2.22 -2.96
N LEU A 43 3.74 1.64 -2.53
CA LEU A 43 3.30 1.65 -1.13
C LEU A 43 4.11 0.70 -0.26
N GLU A 44 4.49 -0.46 -0.78
CA GLU A 44 5.34 -1.42 -0.09
C GLU A 44 6.71 -0.81 0.22
N ASN A 45 7.32 -0.12 -0.75
CA ASN A 45 8.58 0.61 -0.52
C ASN A 45 8.44 1.66 0.59
N HIS A 46 7.34 2.42 0.60
CA HIS A 46 7.11 3.42 1.66
C HIS A 46 6.85 2.76 3.03
N ALA A 47 6.16 1.63 3.08
CA ALA A 47 5.95 0.88 4.31
C ALA A 47 7.29 0.39 4.87
N GLU A 48 8.19 -0.13 4.02
CA GLU A 48 9.52 -0.55 4.45
C GLU A 48 10.36 0.63 4.96
N GLU A 49 10.32 1.78 4.27
CA GLU A 49 10.95 3.01 4.72
C GLU A 49 10.45 3.44 6.11
N MET A 50 9.13 3.42 6.34
CA MET A 50 8.54 3.81 7.62
C MET A 50 8.88 2.83 8.73
N ARG A 51 8.90 1.53 8.44
CA ARG A 51 9.36 0.52 9.40
C ARG A 51 10.83 0.69 9.77
N ARG A 52 11.66 1.10 8.82
CA ARG A 52 13.07 1.42 9.10
C ARG A 52 13.17 2.69 9.95
N LEU A 53 12.40 3.73 9.61
CA LEU A 53 12.35 4.99 10.35
C LEU A 53 11.91 4.77 11.81
N ALA A 54 10.85 4.00 12.04
CA ALA A 54 10.36 3.66 13.38
C ALA A 54 11.42 2.90 14.19
N ARG A 55 12.15 1.96 13.57
CA ARG A 55 13.27 1.26 14.22
C ARG A 55 14.43 2.20 14.57
N GLU A 56 14.78 3.12 13.67
CA GLU A 56 15.86 4.09 13.91
C GLU A 56 15.48 5.08 15.02
N ILE A 57 14.24 5.58 15.05
CA ILE A 57 13.73 6.43 16.12
C ILE A 57 13.64 5.65 17.45
N GLY A 58 13.18 4.39 17.40
CA GLY A 58 13.12 3.47 18.55
C GLY A 58 14.48 3.15 19.18
N ALA A 59 15.57 3.21 18.40
CA ALA A 59 16.92 2.97 18.88
C ALA A 59 17.55 4.20 19.58
N VAL A 60 16.90 5.36 19.53
CA VAL A 60 17.37 6.61 20.14
C VAL A 60 16.42 6.99 21.28
N ASP A 61 16.97 7.49 22.38
CA ASP A 61 16.22 8.03 23.52
C ASP A 61 15.62 9.39 23.14
N LEU A 62 14.55 9.34 22.34
CA LEU A 62 13.73 10.47 21.92
C LEU A 62 12.45 10.50 22.74
N ILE A 63 11.74 11.64 22.70
CA ILE A 63 10.44 11.76 23.37
C ILE A 63 9.43 10.76 22.78
N ASP A 64 8.59 10.16 23.64
CA ASP A 64 7.61 9.13 23.27
C ASP A 64 6.72 9.53 22.09
N ALA A 65 6.36 10.82 21.98
CA ALA A 65 5.55 11.34 20.89
C ALA A 65 6.17 11.12 19.49
N LEU A 66 7.52 11.08 19.38
CA LEU A 66 8.20 10.78 18.13
C LEU A 66 8.15 9.28 17.79
N HIS A 67 8.21 8.42 18.80
CA HIS A 67 8.02 6.98 18.62
C HIS A 67 6.59 6.66 18.17
N GLU A 68 5.60 7.22 18.85
CA GLU A 68 4.18 7.02 18.51
C GLU A 68 3.87 7.50 17.08
N ALA A 69 4.43 8.64 16.68
CA ALA A 69 4.25 9.16 15.32
C ALA A 69 4.88 8.25 14.26
N ALA A 70 6.08 7.72 14.52
CA ALA A 70 6.75 6.82 13.59
C ALA A 70 6.00 5.48 13.45
N ASP A 71 5.53 4.92 14.56
CA ASP A 71 4.73 3.69 14.58
C ASP A 71 3.39 3.87 13.86
N ALA A 72 2.75 5.03 14.04
CA ALA A 72 1.51 5.35 13.35
C ALA A 72 1.71 5.40 11.83
N LEU A 73 2.81 5.99 11.36
CA LEU A 73 3.15 6.03 9.94
C LEU A 73 3.44 4.64 9.37
N ASP A 74 4.20 3.80 10.08
CA ASP A 74 4.45 2.40 9.66
C ASP A 74 3.14 1.63 9.46
N ARG A 75 2.19 1.78 10.38
CA ARG A 75 0.86 1.15 10.27
C ARG A 75 0.09 1.67 9.06
N ILE A 76 -0.01 2.98 8.86
CA ILE A 76 -0.76 3.57 7.75
C ILE A 76 -0.22 3.06 6.40
N PHE A 77 1.09 3.12 6.19
CA PHE A 77 1.67 2.68 4.92
C PHE A 77 1.57 1.16 4.73
N SER A 78 1.72 0.38 5.79
CA SER A 78 1.50 -1.08 5.75
C SER A 78 0.07 -1.44 5.35
N ASP A 79 -0.93 -0.77 5.93
CA ASP A 79 -2.35 -1.00 5.61
C ASP A 79 -2.68 -0.62 4.16
N LEU A 80 -2.13 0.51 3.68
CA LEU A 80 -2.29 0.93 2.29
C LEU A 80 -1.64 -0.06 1.31
N ALA A 81 -0.44 -0.56 1.63
CA ALA A 81 0.24 -1.55 0.82
C ALA A 81 -0.55 -2.86 0.74
N ALA A 82 -1.11 -3.33 1.87
CA ALA A 82 -1.95 -4.51 1.94
C ALA A 82 -3.25 -4.34 1.14
N ALA A 83 -3.90 -3.18 1.22
CA ALA A 83 -5.09 -2.88 0.42
C ALA A 83 -4.78 -2.93 -1.10
N ALA A 84 -3.64 -2.40 -1.51
CA ALA A 84 -3.19 -2.46 -2.90
C ALA A 84 -2.85 -3.90 -3.33
N GLU A 85 -2.23 -4.71 -2.46
CA GLU A 85 -1.92 -6.12 -2.70
C GLU A 85 -3.20 -6.93 -2.98
N LEU A 86 -4.22 -6.76 -2.13
CA LEU A 86 -5.53 -7.41 -2.31
C LEU A 86 -6.13 -7.04 -3.66
N LYS A 87 -6.06 -5.77 -4.06
CA LYS A 87 -6.57 -5.32 -5.36
C LYS A 87 -5.81 -5.95 -6.53
N VAL A 88 -4.49 -6.06 -6.43
CA VAL A 88 -3.65 -6.74 -7.43
C VAL A 88 -4.08 -8.21 -7.57
N ALA A 89 -4.30 -8.91 -6.45
CA ALA A 89 -4.75 -10.29 -6.45
C ALA A 89 -6.13 -10.45 -7.13
N GLU A 90 -7.08 -9.57 -6.83
CA GLU A 90 -8.40 -9.54 -7.49
C GLU A 90 -8.29 -9.36 -9.00
N LEU A 91 -7.48 -8.39 -9.46
CA LEU A 91 -7.31 -8.10 -10.88
C LEU A 91 -6.62 -9.26 -11.62
N ARG A 92 -5.62 -9.90 -11.00
CA ARG A 92 -4.97 -11.11 -11.54
C ARG A 92 -5.97 -12.24 -11.73
N GLN A 93 -6.86 -12.45 -10.75
CA GLN A 93 -7.88 -13.49 -10.85
C GLN A 93 -8.88 -13.19 -11.97
N LYS A 94 -9.32 -11.94 -12.12
CA LYS A 94 -10.21 -11.50 -13.19
C LYS A 94 -9.59 -11.69 -14.58
N GLU A 95 -8.34 -11.29 -14.77
CA GLU A 95 -7.64 -11.52 -16.04
C GLU A 95 -7.47 -13.01 -16.36
N ALA A 96 -7.18 -13.85 -15.37
CA ALA A 96 -7.04 -15.29 -15.56
C ALA A 96 -8.36 -15.94 -16.00
N HIS A 97 -9.50 -15.51 -15.42
CA HIS A 97 -10.82 -15.99 -15.82
C HIS A 97 -11.22 -15.51 -17.22
N ALA A 98 -10.87 -14.27 -17.58
CA ALA A 98 -11.13 -13.73 -18.91
C ALA A 98 -10.33 -14.44 -20.03
N LYS A 99 -9.16 -14.99 -19.70
CA LYS A 99 -8.28 -15.72 -20.64
C LYS A 99 -8.57 -17.23 -20.71
N ALA A 100 -9.45 -17.76 -19.87
CA ALA A 100 -9.81 -19.18 -19.89
C ALA A 100 -10.64 -19.50 -21.15
N PRO A 101 -10.26 -20.52 -21.95
CA PRO A 101 -11.06 -20.93 -23.10
C PRO A 101 -12.44 -21.44 -22.65
N PRO A 102 -13.53 -21.15 -23.39
CA PRO A 102 -14.84 -21.68 -23.06
C PRO A 102 -14.78 -23.21 -23.01
N ALA A 103 -15.36 -23.80 -21.97
CA ALA A 103 -15.42 -25.25 -21.80
C ALA A 103 -15.94 -25.91 -23.09
N PRO A 104 -15.34 -27.02 -23.55
CA PRO A 104 -15.80 -27.69 -24.76
C PRO A 104 -17.27 -28.08 -24.56
N LYS A 105 -18.14 -27.61 -25.45
CA LYS A 105 -19.53 -28.07 -25.52
C LYS A 105 -19.46 -29.57 -25.76
N LEU A 106 -19.75 -30.37 -24.72
CA LEU A 106 -19.94 -31.80 -24.85
C LEU A 106 -21.14 -32.00 -25.77
N ALA A 107 -20.86 -32.17 -27.06
CA ALA A 107 -21.82 -32.66 -28.03
C ALA A 107 -22.13 -34.10 -27.64
N TYR A 108 -23.26 -34.30 -26.95
CA TYR A 108 -23.85 -35.61 -26.82
C TYR A 108 -24.39 -36.01 -28.19
N ASN A 109 -23.75 -37.02 -28.80
CA ASN A 109 -24.29 -37.76 -29.94
C ASN A 109 -25.35 -38.77 -29.45
#